data_AF-A0A373G9V2-F1
#
_entry.id   AF-A0A373G9V2-F1
#
_cell.length_a   1.000
_cell.length_b   1.000
_cell.length_c   1.000
_cell.angle_alpha   90.00
_cell.angle_beta   90.00
_cell.angle_gamma   90.00
#
_symmetry.space_group_name_H-M   'P 1'
#
loop_
_entity.id
_entity.type
_entity.pdbx_description
1 polymer ?
#
loop_
_entity_poly.entity_id
_entity_poly.type
_entity_poly.pdbx_seq_one_letter_code
_entity_poly.pdbx_strand_id
1 'polypeptide(L)'
;MAADAMKYTNEVDFSLGDIILPSGSENVPVLVSPAKRSDYGLMTINGLQHTLFAETSLSQSEFNAISQVDATPIENLADPTSEVLAIQANKVYLFKTANGKKGLICIQKITAKTGTIEVSPDNWVENTKYSWVQLLTKTVAK
;
A
#
# COMPACT_ATOMS: atom_id res chain seq x y z
N MET A 1 37.98 10.69 11.50
CA MET A 1 37.05 9.55 11.68
C MET A 1 36.28 9.41 10.37
N ALA A 2 36.41 8.30 9.67
CA ALA A 2 35.55 8.02 8.52
C ALA A 2 34.13 7.84 9.04
N ALA A 3 33.16 8.54 8.45
CA ALA A 3 31.76 8.28 8.74
C ALA A 3 31.49 6.81 8.36
N ASP A 4 31.11 5.99 9.34
CA ASP A 4 30.63 4.63 9.09
C ASP A 4 29.52 4.74 8.04
N ALA A 5 29.75 4.19 6.85
CA ALA A 5 28.77 4.24 5.77
C ALA A 5 27.48 3.55 6.25
N MET A 6 26.31 4.15 5.96
CA MET A 6 25.02 3.56 6.29
C MET A 6 24.97 2.13 5.73
N LYS A 7 24.74 1.15 6.62
CA LYS A 7 24.78 -0.29 6.28
C LYS A 7 23.48 -0.81 5.69
N TYR A 8 22.40 -0.04 5.78
CA TYR A 8 21.10 -0.32 5.17
C TYR A 8 20.29 0.98 5.04
N THR A 9 19.36 0.99 4.07
CA THR A 9 18.37 2.05 3.89
C THR A 9 16.99 1.40 3.96
N ASN A 10 16.06 1.99 4.71
CA ASN A 10 14.68 1.54 4.70
C ASN A 10 14.02 2.00 3.39
N GLU A 11 13.51 1.04 2.61
CA GLU A 11 12.65 1.32 1.46
C GLU A 11 11.27 0.76 1.75
N VAL A 12 10.26 1.63 1.70
CA VAL A 12 8.86 1.25 1.85
C VAL A 12 8.21 1.31 0.47
N ASP A 13 7.74 0.17 -0.02
CA ASP A 13 7.23 0.06 -1.40
C ASP A 13 5.86 0.69 -1.59
N PHE A 14 5.00 0.65 -0.58
CA PHE A 14 3.64 1.19 -0.64
C PHE A 14 3.14 1.53 0.75
N SER A 15 2.06 2.29 0.83
CA SER A 15 1.44 2.66 2.10
C SER A 15 -0.08 2.56 2.04
N LEU A 16 -0.68 2.36 3.21
CA LEU A 16 -2.13 2.41 3.40
C LEU A 16 -2.49 3.62 4.27
N GLY A 17 -3.73 4.07 4.15
CA GLY A 17 -4.34 5.03 5.06
C GLY A 17 -5.85 5.03 4.91
N ASP A 18 -6.55 5.32 6.00
CA ASP A 18 -7.98 5.59 5.96
C ASP A 18 -8.20 7.05 5.59
N ILE A 19 -8.91 7.29 4.48
CA ILE A 19 -9.17 8.65 3.98
C ILE A 19 -10.62 8.79 3.55
N ILE A 20 -11.13 10.01 3.57
CA ILE A 20 -12.39 10.37 2.91
C ILE A 20 -12.09 10.65 1.44
N LEU A 21 -12.56 9.79 0.55
CA LEU A 21 -12.45 10.02 -0.89
C LEU A 21 -13.43 11.13 -1.34
N PRO A 22 -13.13 11.90 -2.40
CA PRO A 22 -14.03 12.94 -2.91
C PRO A 22 -15.44 12.44 -3.26
N SER A 23 -15.58 11.15 -3.56
CA SER A 23 -16.84 10.50 -3.91
C SER A 23 -17.66 10.03 -2.69
N GLY A 24 -17.21 10.26 -1.46
CA GLY A 24 -17.82 9.72 -0.26
C GLY A 24 -17.79 10.66 0.94
N SER A 25 -18.28 10.16 2.08
CA SER A 25 -18.33 10.92 3.34
C SER A 25 -17.79 10.11 4.52
N GLU A 26 -17.31 8.89 4.28
CA GLU A 26 -16.74 8.01 5.28
C GLU A 26 -15.28 7.73 4.97
N ASN A 27 -14.51 7.48 6.03
CA ASN A 27 -13.15 6.98 5.89
C ASN A 27 -13.17 5.57 5.32
N VAL A 28 -12.42 5.36 4.25
CA VAL A 28 -12.21 4.05 3.65
C VAL A 28 -10.71 3.75 3.56
N PRO A 29 -10.30 2.48 3.62
CA PRO A 29 -8.90 2.12 3.47
C PRO A 29 -8.45 2.27 2.02
N VAL A 30 -7.30 2.91 1.82
CA VAL A 30 -6.79 3.29 0.51
C VAL A 30 -5.28 3.04 0.43
N LEU A 31 -4.81 2.57 -0.72
CA LEU A 31 -3.40 2.60 -1.10
C LEU A 31 -3.03 4.01 -1.53
N VAL A 32 -2.04 4.62 -0.87
CA VAL A 32 -1.71 6.05 -1.06
C VAL A 32 -0.23 6.22 -1.37
N SER A 33 0.07 6.90 -2.49
CA SER A 33 1.41 7.33 -2.88
C SER A 33 1.90 8.46 -1.95
N PRO A 34 3.21 8.57 -1.65
CA PRO A 34 3.76 9.53 -0.70
C PRO A 34 3.30 10.97 -0.92
N ALA A 35 3.25 11.45 -2.16
CA ALA A 35 2.82 12.82 -2.48
C ALA A 35 1.37 13.11 -2.07
N LYS A 36 0.51 12.08 -2.03
CA LYS A 36 -0.91 12.19 -1.72
C LYS A 36 -1.23 12.03 -0.25
N ARG A 37 -0.30 11.54 0.58
CA ARG A 37 -0.55 11.34 2.01
C ARG A 37 -0.95 12.65 2.70
N SER A 38 -0.17 13.71 2.50
CA SER A 38 -0.46 15.02 3.08
C SER A 38 -1.75 15.66 2.55
N ASP A 39 -2.09 15.45 1.27
CA ASP A 39 -3.35 15.93 0.66
C ASP A 39 -4.59 15.39 1.41
N TYR A 40 -4.47 14.21 2.04
CA TYR A 40 -5.52 13.57 2.83
C TYR A 40 -5.27 13.60 4.34
N GLY A 41 -4.34 14.44 4.82
CA GLY A 41 -4.05 14.57 6.25
C GLY A 41 -3.38 13.33 6.88
N LEU A 42 -2.81 12.44 6.08
CA LEU A 42 -2.03 11.30 6.55
C LEU A 42 -0.58 11.70 6.84
N MET A 43 0.00 11.13 7.90
CA MET A 43 1.41 11.33 8.22
C MET A 43 2.34 10.86 7.09
N THR A 44 3.43 11.59 6.86
CA THR A 44 4.48 11.19 5.91
C THR A 44 5.27 9.99 6.43
N ILE A 45 5.69 9.10 5.53
CA ILE A 45 6.52 7.94 5.87
C ILE A 45 7.90 8.12 5.22
N ASN A 46 8.95 8.16 6.02
CA ASN A 46 10.32 8.29 5.51
C ASN A 46 10.70 7.03 4.72
N GLY A 47 11.36 7.21 3.57
CA GLY A 47 11.74 6.10 2.68
C GLY A 47 10.59 5.49 1.86
N LEU A 48 9.39 6.06 1.92
CA LEU A 48 8.27 5.64 1.07
C LEU A 48 8.52 6.05 -0.39
N GLN A 49 8.60 5.04 -1.26
CA GLN A 49 8.77 5.23 -2.69
C GLN A 49 7.50 5.79 -3.32
N HIS A 50 7.66 6.61 -4.37
CA HIS A 50 6.53 6.95 -5.22
C HIS A 50 6.04 5.69 -5.93
N THR A 51 4.75 5.40 -5.77
CA THR A 51 4.17 4.13 -6.18
C THR A 51 2.80 4.35 -6.77
N LEU A 52 2.55 3.71 -7.91
CA LEU A 52 1.27 3.72 -8.61
C LEU A 52 0.55 2.39 -8.40
N PHE A 53 -0.78 2.44 -8.40
CA PHE A 53 -1.68 1.33 -8.12
C PHE A 53 -2.72 1.10 -9.21
N ALA A 54 -3.20 -0.14 -9.33
CA ALA A 54 -4.35 -0.50 -10.16
C ALA A 54 -5.07 -1.72 -9.55
N GLU A 55 -6.38 -1.81 -9.72
CA GLU A 55 -7.12 -3.05 -9.45
C GLU A 55 -6.85 -4.04 -10.60
N THR A 56 -6.62 -5.31 -10.26
CA THR A 56 -6.46 -6.38 -11.25
C THR A 56 -7.75 -7.20 -11.36
N SER A 57 -7.88 -7.97 -12.45
CA SER A 57 -8.94 -8.97 -12.58
C SER A 57 -8.61 -10.30 -11.90
N LEU A 58 -7.44 -10.43 -11.25
CA LEU A 58 -7.01 -11.68 -10.63
C LEU A 58 -7.85 -12.00 -9.39
N SER A 59 -8.31 -13.24 -9.32
CA SER A 59 -8.84 -13.83 -8.10
C SER A 59 -7.72 -14.15 -7.10
N GLN A 60 -8.10 -14.35 -5.84
CA GLN A 60 -7.16 -14.79 -4.80
C GLN A 60 -6.56 -16.17 -5.10
N SER A 61 -7.32 -17.08 -5.73
CA SER A 61 -6.79 -18.37 -6.19
C SER A 61 -5.73 -18.21 -7.28
N GLU A 62 -5.95 -17.33 -8.25
CA GLU A 62 -4.97 -17.06 -9.31
C GLU A 62 -3.72 -16.40 -8.72
N PHE A 63 -3.89 -15.42 -7.81
CA PHE A 63 -2.77 -14.85 -7.07
C PHE A 63 -1.95 -15.91 -6.35
N ASN A 64 -2.61 -16.83 -5.63
CA ASN A 64 -1.92 -17.89 -4.89
C ASN A 64 -1.20 -18.87 -5.83
N ALA A 65 -1.78 -19.15 -7.00
CA ALA A 65 -1.23 -20.07 -8.00
C ALA A 65 0.02 -19.53 -8.72
N ILE A 66 0.30 -18.21 -8.68
CA ILE A 66 1.53 -17.65 -9.26
C ILE A 66 2.75 -18.32 -8.61
N SER A 67 3.57 -18.98 -9.43
CA SER A 67 4.76 -19.67 -8.99
C SER A 67 5.83 -18.71 -8.45
N GLN A 68 6.64 -19.17 -7.50
CA GLN A 68 7.81 -18.40 -7.02
C GLN A 68 8.94 -18.32 -8.06
N VAL A 69 8.97 -19.23 -9.04
CA VAL A 69 10.01 -19.27 -10.07
C VAL A 69 9.59 -18.66 -11.41
N ASP A 70 8.34 -18.23 -11.55
CA ASP A 70 7.81 -17.61 -12.76
C ASP A 70 7.02 -16.33 -12.41
N ALA A 71 7.66 -15.19 -12.63
CA ALA A 71 7.09 -13.87 -12.39
C ALA A 71 6.33 -13.29 -13.60
N THR A 72 6.34 -13.97 -14.75
CA THR A 72 5.72 -13.53 -16.01
C THR A 72 4.25 -13.09 -15.83
N PRO A 73 3.42 -13.77 -15.02
CA PRO A 73 2.03 -13.33 -14.79
C PRO A 73 1.91 -11.94 -14.16
N ILE A 74 2.90 -11.49 -13.40
CA ILE A 74 2.94 -10.15 -12.79
C ILE A 74 3.50 -9.13 -13.78
N GLU A 75 4.56 -9.51 -14.50
CA GLU A 75 5.26 -8.63 -15.45
C GLU A 75 4.33 -8.21 -16.60
N ASN A 76 3.53 -9.14 -17.12
CA ASN A 76 2.61 -8.94 -18.25
C ASN A 76 1.38 -8.06 -17.92
N LEU A 77 1.10 -7.78 -16.65
CA LEU A 77 0.02 -6.87 -16.30
C LEU A 77 0.32 -5.46 -16.80
N ALA A 78 -0.68 -4.71 -17.24
CA ALA A 78 -0.50 -3.31 -17.62
C ALA A 78 0.04 -2.49 -16.45
N ASP A 79 0.89 -1.50 -16.72
CA ASP A 79 1.43 -0.67 -15.65
C ASP A 79 0.33 0.15 -14.95
N PRO A 80 0.38 0.26 -13.61
CA PRO A 80 -0.61 1.00 -12.86
C PRO A 80 -0.45 2.52 -13.03
N THR A 81 -1.53 3.26 -12.84
CA THR A 81 -1.56 4.73 -13.07
C THR A 81 -2.11 5.54 -11.90
N SER A 82 -2.74 4.92 -10.91
CA SER A 82 -3.42 5.64 -9.82
C SER A 82 -2.48 5.88 -8.63
N GLU A 83 -2.39 7.10 -8.14
CA GLU A 83 -1.63 7.41 -6.90
C GLU A 83 -2.43 7.11 -5.62
N VAL A 84 -3.75 6.95 -5.76
CA VAL A 84 -4.70 6.78 -4.67
C VAL A 84 -5.72 5.75 -5.13
N LEU A 85 -5.84 4.62 -4.43
CA LEU A 85 -6.75 3.55 -4.83
C LEU A 85 -7.43 2.90 -3.63
N ALA A 86 -8.77 2.97 -3.59
CA ALA A 86 -9.57 2.33 -2.56
C ALA A 86 -9.40 0.81 -2.61
N ILE A 87 -9.28 0.18 -1.44
CA ILE A 87 -9.14 -1.26 -1.35
C ILE A 87 -10.39 -1.95 -0.80
N GLN A 88 -10.59 -3.19 -1.25
CA GLN A 88 -11.68 -4.05 -0.81
C GLN A 88 -11.12 -5.42 -0.40
N ALA A 89 -11.84 -6.10 0.50
CA ALA A 89 -11.49 -7.46 0.88
C ALA A 89 -11.61 -8.43 -0.31
N ASN A 90 -10.75 -9.43 -0.33
CA ASN A 90 -10.66 -10.48 -1.36
C ASN A 90 -10.32 -9.98 -2.77
N LYS A 91 -9.74 -8.78 -2.88
CA LYS A 91 -9.26 -8.20 -4.15
C LYS A 91 -7.75 -8.22 -4.25
N VAL A 92 -7.26 -8.22 -5.49
CA VAL A 92 -5.84 -8.21 -5.82
C VAL A 92 -5.52 -6.93 -6.58
N TYR A 93 -4.54 -6.20 -6.07
CA TYR A 93 -4.08 -4.92 -6.61
C TYR A 93 -2.66 -5.06 -7.14
N LEU A 94 -2.35 -4.32 -8.19
CA LEU A 94 -1.01 -4.15 -8.73
C LEU A 94 -0.39 -2.89 -8.14
N PHE A 95 0.91 -2.95 -7.84
CA PHE A 95 1.71 -1.76 -7.57
C PHE A 95 2.97 -1.74 -8.43
N LYS A 96 3.43 -0.52 -8.75
CA LYS A 96 4.74 -0.29 -9.36
C LYS A 96 5.38 0.93 -8.73
N THR A 97 6.57 0.73 -8.16
CA THR A 97 7.37 1.80 -7.56
C THR A 97 8.18 2.53 -8.63
N ALA A 98 8.62 3.76 -8.35
CA ALA A 98 9.46 4.56 -9.23
C ALA A 98 10.80 3.88 -9.59
N ASN A 99 11.32 2.98 -8.73
CA ASN A 99 12.55 2.23 -9.00
C ASN A 99 12.33 0.98 -9.89
N GLY A 100 11.13 0.83 -10.44
CA GLY A 100 10.74 -0.25 -11.35
C GLY A 100 10.22 -1.51 -10.66
N LYS A 101 10.29 -1.61 -9.33
CA LYS A 101 9.75 -2.78 -8.60
C LYS A 101 8.25 -2.88 -8.82
N LYS A 102 7.82 -4.04 -9.33
CA LYS A 102 6.43 -4.36 -9.65
C LYS A 102 5.97 -5.54 -8.79
N GLY A 103 4.71 -5.53 -8.37
CA GLY A 103 4.18 -6.58 -7.52
C GLY A 103 2.69 -6.52 -7.31
N LEU A 104 2.16 -7.54 -6.65
CA LEU A 104 0.75 -7.69 -6.31
C LEU A 104 0.54 -7.58 -4.81
N ILE A 105 -0.61 -7.01 -4.43
CA ILE A 105 -1.12 -6.90 -3.07
C ILE A 105 -2.49 -7.59 -3.04
N CYS A 106 -2.59 -8.73 -2.38
CA CYS A 106 -3.86 -9.42 -2.14
C CYS A 106 -4.40 -9.02 -0.77
N ILE A 107 -5.56 -8.37 -0.75
CA ILE A 107 -6.24 -8.00 0.50
C ILE A 107 -7.08 -9.19 0.96
N GLN A 108 -6.65 -9.85 2.03
CA GLN A 108 -7.34 -11.03 2.55
C GLN A 108 -8.55 -10.65 3.40
N LYS A 109 -8.41 -9.59 4.22
CA LYS A 109 -9.46 -9.17 5.14
C LYS A 109 -9.29 -7.70 5.49
N ILE A 110 -10.42 -7.02 5.65
CA ILE A 110 -10.50 -5.68 6.22
C ILE A 110 -11.42 -5.77 7.43
N THR A 111 -10.98 -5.27 8.58
CA THR A 111 -11.77 -5.25 9.81
C THR A 111 -11.78 -3.84 10.38
N ALA A 112 -12.95 -3.24 10.55
CA ALA A 112 -13.07 -1.98 11.25
C ALA A 112 -12.71 -2.16 12.73
N LYS A 113 -11.91 -1.24 13.25
CA LYS A 113 -11.45 -1.20 14.64
C LYS A 113 -11.60 0.22 15.17
N THR A 114 -11.54 0.33 16.50
CA THR A 114 -11.50 1.60 17.21
C THR A 114 -10.34 1.55 18.19
N GLY A 115 -9.58 2.64 18.30
CA GLY A 115 -8.47 2.73 19.25
C GLY A 115 -7.88 4.13 19.32
N THR A 116 -6.81 4.25 20.09
CA THR A 116 -6.02 5.49 20.17
C THR A 116 -4.96 5.46 19.07
N ILE A 117 -4.98 6.45 18.18
CA ILE A 117 -4.04 6.54 17.07
C ILE A 117 -3.29 7.86 17.12
N GLU A 118 -2.03 7.84 16.69
CA GLU A 118 -1.25 9.04 16.45
C GLU A 118 -1.63 9.61 15.08
N VAL A 119 -2.16 10.85 15.04
CA VAL A 119 -2.58 11.51 13.79
C VAL A 119 -1.57 12.55 13.31
N SER A 120 -0.70 13.01 14.21
CA SER A 120 0.48 13.82 13.95
C SER A 120 1.50 13.56 15.06
N PRO A 121 2.79 13.92 14.90
CA PRO A 121 3.81 13.66 15.91
C PRO A 121 3.37 14.11 17.31
N ASP A 122 3.40 13.18 18.27
CA ASP A 122 3.01 13.35 19.67
C ASP A 122 1.52 13.72 19.91
N ASN A 123 0.67 13.61 18.88
CA ASN A 123 -0.76 13.91 18.96
C ASN A 123 -1.59 12.62 18.83
N TRP A 124 -2.04 12.14 19.98
CA TRP A 124 -2.80 10.90 20.11
C TRP A 124 -4.29 11.18 20.27
N VAL A 125 -5.11 10.58 19.42
CA VAL A 125 -6.57 10.74 19.42
C VAL A 125 -7.23 9.42 19.78
N GLU A 126 -7.90 9.40 20.93
CA GLU A 126 -8.67 8.25 21.40
C GLU A 126 -9.94 8.01 20.57
N ASN A 127 -10.48 6.80 20.65
CA ASN A 127 -11.74 6.41 20.02
C ASN A 127 -11.79 6.63 18.51
N THR A 128 -10.64 6.63 17.84
CA THR A 128 -10.56 6.81 16.39
C THR A 128 -10.87 5.50 15.69
N LYS A 129 -11.77 5.55 14.70
CA LYS A 129 -12.09 4.41 13.83
C LYS A 129 -11.00 4.26 12.77
N TYR A 130 -10.53 3.03 12.58
CA TYR A 130 -9.55 2.71 11.54
C TYR A 130 -9.77 1.30 10.97
N SER A 131 -9.21 1.05 9.80
CA SER A 131 -9.25 -0.22 9.09
C SER A 131 -8.01 -1.05 9.41
N TRP A 132 -8.22 -2.21 10.01
CA TRP A 132 -7.17 -3.22 10.14
C TRP A 132 -7.19 -4.14 8.92
N VAL A 133 -6.09 -4.12 8.16
CA VAL A 133 -5.97 -4.81 6.87
C VAL A 133 -5.00 -5.99 6.99
N GLN A 134 -5.48 -7.18 6.66
CA GLN A 134 -4.65 -8.38 6.48
C GLN A 134 -4.40 -8.55 4.99
N LEU A 135 -3.12 -8.66 4.60
CA LEU A 135 -2.72 -8.73 3.20
C LEU A 135 -1.56 -9.71 2.97
N LEU A 136 -1.42 -10.13 1.72
CA LEU A 136 -0.25 -10.85 1.20
C LEU A 136 0.33 -10.09 0.00
N THR A 137 1.64 -10.15 -0.17
CA THR A 137 2.32 -9.53 -1.32
C THR A 137 3.13 -10.54 -2.10
N LYS A 138 3.19 -10.37 -3.43
CA LYS A 138 4.14 -11.03 -4.31
C LYS A 138 4.89 -9.97 -5.11
N THR A 139 6.21 -9.99 -5.09
CA THR A 139 7.03 -8.99 -5.78
C THR A 139 7.94 -9.69 -6.77
N VAL A 140 8.12 -9.10 -7.95
CA VAL A 140 9.11 -9.57 -8.92
C VAL A 140 10.50 -9.37 -8.30
N ALA A 141 11.27 -10.44 -8.22
CA ALA A 141 12.66 -10.38 -7.76
C ALA A 141 13.52 -9.67 -8.81
N LYS A 142 14.50 -8.87 -8.35
CA LYS A 142 15.52 -8.26 -9.21
C LYS A 142 16.67 -9.21 -9.42
#